data_AF-A0A4V1SCN9-F1
#
_entry.id   AF-A0A4V1SCN9-F1
#
_cell.length_a   1.000
_cell.length_b   1.000
_cell.length_c   1.000
_cell.angle_alpha   90.00
_cell.angle_beta   90.00
_cell.angle_gamma   90.00
#
_symmetry.space_group_name_H-M   'P 1'
#
loop_
_entity.id
_entity.type
_entity.pdbx_description
1 polymer ?
#
loop_
_entity_poly.entity_id
_entity_poly.type
_entity_poly.pdbx_seq_one_letter_code
_entity_poly.pdbx_strand_id
1 'polypeptide(L)' 'VEKDGEEVDGKSIMGLMMLAAGHGSVISVSADGSDADAALEAIGDLITRKFEED' A
#
# COMPACT_ATOMS: atom_id res chain seq x y z
N VAL A 1 4.67 -4.55 0.32
CA VAL A 1 3.27 -4.51 -0.18
C VAL A 1 3.06 -5.72 -1.04
N GLU A 2 2.05 -6.53 -0.74
CA GLU A 2 1.83 -7.82 -1.38
C GLU A 2 0.46 -7.88 -2.08
N LYS A 3 0.41 -8.48 -3.26
CA LYS A 3 -0.82 -8.85 -3.98
C LYS A 3 -0.62 -10.21 -4.64
N ASP A 4 -1.53 -11.14 -4.42
CA ASP A 4 -1.51 -12.48 -5.05
C ASP A 4 -0.16 -13.24 -4.91
N GLY A 5 0.55 -13.03 -3.80
CA GLY A 5 1.88 -13.62 -3.54
C GLY A 5 3.07 -12.89 -4.16
N GLU A 6 2.83 -11.78 -4.88
CA GLU A 6 3.89 -10.90 -5.37
C GLU A 6 4.11 -9.76 -4.37
N GLU A 7 5.34 -9.62 -3.88
CA GLU A 7 5.72 -8.61 -2.89
C GLU A 7 6.66 -7.57 -3.51
N VAL A 8 6.36 -6.29 -3.27
CA VAL A 8 7.16 -5.14 -3.71
C VAL A 8 7.41 -4.16 -2.57
N ASP A 9 8.47 -3.36 -2.70
CA ASP A 9 8.73 -2.23 -1.81
C ASP A 9 7.68 -1.12 -1.98
N GLY A 10 6.95 -0.81 -0.91
CA GLY A 10 5.92 0.23 -0.89
C GLY A 10 6.46 1.66 -1.05
N LYS A 11 7.78 1.86 -0.93
CA LYS A 11 8.43 3.16 -1.17
C LYS A 11 8.92 3.31 -2.62
N SER A 12 8.87 2.24 -3.41
CA SER A 12 9.30 2.23 -4.81
C SER A 12 8.10 2.38 -5.75
N ILE A 13 8.00 3.54 -6.41
CA ILE A 13 6.95 3.80 -7.39
C ILE A 13 6.96 2.77 -8.54
N MET A 14 8.15 2.32 -8.96
CA MET A 14 8.27 1.32 -10.02
C MET A 14 7.72 -0.04 -9.57
N GLY A 15 8.00 -0.46 -8.33
CA GLY A 15 7.49 -1.70 -7.77
C GLY A 15 5.96 -1.70 -7.66
N LEU A 16 5.40 -0.60 -7.17
CA LEU A 16 3.94 -0.44 -7.08
C LEU A 16 3.26 -0.45 -8.45
N MET A 17 3.86 0.14 -9.48
CA MET A 17 3.33 0.08 -10.85
C MET A 17 3.38 -1.34 -11.44
N MET A 18 4.41 -2.13 -11.11
CA MET A 18 4.55 -3.53 -11.55
C MET A 18 3.54 -4.46 -10.86
N LEU A 19 3.26 -4.22 -9.57
CA LEU A 19 2.24 -4.97 -8.81
C LEU A 19 0.84 -4.89 -9.44
N ALA A 20 0.60 -3.85 -10.26
CA ALA A 20 -0.62 -3.65 -11.05
C ALA A 20 -1.91 -3.82 -10.21
N ALA A 21 -1.90 -3.30 -8.98
CA ALA A 21 -3.03 -3.34 -8.05
C ALA A 21 -4.12 -2.33 -8.47
N GLY A 22 -4.88 -2.68 -9.52
CA GLY A 22 -6.02 -1.90 -9.99
C GLY A 22 -7.19 -1.91 -9.00
N HIS A 23 -8.18 -1.05 -9.24
CA HIS A 23 -9.38 -0.95 -8.40
C HIS A 23 -10.05 -2.32 -8.16
N GLY A 24 -10.41 -2.60 -6.91
CA GLY A 24 -10.97 -3.87 -6.48
C GLY A 24 -9.94 -4.96 -6.13
N SER A 25 -8.65 -4.68 -6.31
CA SER A 25 -7.58 -5.56 -5.80
C SER A 25 -7.54 -5.53 -4.28
N VAL A 26 -7.27 -6.69 -3.69
CA VAL A 26 -6.93 -6.80 -2.27
C VAL A 26 -5.41 -6.84 -2.16
N ILE A 27 -4.85 -5.98 -1.31
CA ILE A 27 -3.41 -5.93 -1.04
C ILE A 27 -3.16 -6.09 0.46
N SER A 28 -1.98 -6.60 0.81
CA SER A 28 -1.46 -6.62 2.16
C SER A 28 -0.33 -5.59 2.29
N VAL A 29 -0.38 -4.77 3.34
CA VAL A 29 0.64 -3.76 3.63
C VAL A 29 1.30 -4.12 4.97
N SER A 30 2.62 -4.23 4.95
CA SER A 30 3.46 -4.49 6.11
C SER A 30 4.47 -3.35 6.25
N ALA A 31 4.80 -3.01 7.49
CA ALA A 31 5.82 -2.02 7.84
C ALA A 31 6.63 -2.53 9.04
N ASP A 32 7.92 -2.20 9.06
CA ASP A 32 8.84 -2.49 10.15
C ASP A 32 9.69 -1.25 10.43
N GLY A 33 9.93 -0.98 11.71
CA GLY A 33 10.62 0.23 12.16
C GLY A 33 9.89 0.94 13.31
N SER A 34 10.51 2.02 13.79
CA SER A 34 9.98 2.80 14.92
C SER A 34 8.69 3.55 14.61
N ASP A 35 8.41 3.78 13.33
CA ASP A 35 7.23 4.48 12.81
C ASP A 35 6.24 3.54 12.11
N ALA A 36 6.40 2.22 12.24
CA ALA A 36 5.60 1.22 11.54
C ALA A 36 4.09 1.39 11.77
N ASP A 37 3.66 1.53 13.03
CA ASP A 37 2.24 1.70 13.36
C ASP A 37 1.66 2.99 12.75
N ALA A 38 2.38 4.10 12.88
CA ALA A 38 1.98 5.40 12.34
C ALA A 38 1.93 5.39 10.80
N ALA A 39 2.87 4.69 10.15
CA ALA A 39 2.87 4.52 8.71
C ALA A 39 1.67 3.71 8.23
N LEU A 40 1.35 2.60 8.92
CA LEU A 40 0.18 1.77 8.59
C LEU A 40 -1.13 2.54 8.78
N GLU A 41 -1.27 3.31 9.86
CA GLU A 41 -2.42 4.17 10.11
C GLU A 41 -2.59 5.22 9.00
N ALA A 42 -1.53 5.96 8.67
CA ALA A 42 -1.58 6.98 7.63
C ALA A 42 -1.91 6.41 6.23
N ILE A 43 -1.35 5.23 5.90
CA ILE A 43 -1.65 4.54 4.64
C ILE A 43 -3.12 4.08 4.63
N GLY A 44 -3.61 3.49 5.72
CA GLY A 44 -5.00 3.05 5.86
C GLY A 44 -5.99 4.21 5.73
N ASP A 45 -5.70 5.34 6.35
CA ASP A 45 -6.50 6.56 6.27
C ASP A 45 -6.55 7.12 4.86
N LEU A 46 -5.41 7.16 4.15
CA LEU A 46 -5.35 7.61 2.76
C LEU A 46 -6.22 6.75 1.83
N ILE A 47 -6.14 5.42 1.98
CA ILE A 47 -6.94 4.47 1.19
C ILE A 47 -8.43 4.60 1.53
N THR A 48 -8.77 4.74 2.82
CA THR A 48 -10.17 4.92 3.27
C THR A 48 -10.78 6.20 2.72
N ARG A 49 -9.98 7.27 2.61
CA ARG A 49 -10.35 8.54 1.97
C ARG A 49 -10.27 8.49 0.44
N LYS A 50 -10.13 7.30 -0.17
CA LYS A 50 -10.04 7.09 -1.62
C LYS A 50 -8.99 7.96 -2.30
N PHE A 51 -7.82 8.14 -1.69
CA PHE A 51 -6.77 9.01 -2.22
C PHE A 51 -7.22 10.46 -2.47
N GLU A 52 -8.26 10.91 -1.75
CA GLU A 52 -8.85 12.25 -1.89
C GLU A 52 -9.49 12.50 -3.27
N GLU A 53 -9.91 11.43 -3.95
CA GLU A 53 -10.65 11.47 -5.21
C GLU A 53 -12.18 11.57 -4.96
N ASP A 54 -12.88 12.35 -5.80
CA ASP A 54 -14.35 12.59 -5.75
C ASP A 54 -15.19 11.39 -6.23
#